data_AF-A0A7T4YK09-F1
#
_entry.id   AF-A0A7T4YK09-F1
#
_cell.length_a   1.000
_cell.length_b   1.000
_cell.length_c   1.000
_cell.angle_alpha   90.00
_cell.angle_beta   90.00
_cell.angle_gamma   90.00
#
_symmetry.space_group_name_H-M   'P 1'
#
loop_
_entity.id
_entity.type
_entity.pdbx_description
1 polymer ?
#
loop_
_entity_poly.entity_id
_entity_poly.type
_entity_poly.pdbx_seq_one_letter_code
_entity_poly.pdbx_strand_id
1 'polypeptide(L)'
;MSRSLLFMALIASFVVHVIVVELPLFRKQNKVDMQQLAAVVELAKIMKQIEQVEEQPIEEQVPEPEPKPEPEPVTEPEPEPEPEPMEPEPLPELEPVIEPEPEPEPEPVSEPEPPAQMDKMFETEKVEASEKQGDFGSSGEGKRNPELRIAWGNEATALNIIKSGGMRLVVYSGAARPIDYEYVNRNGQWRKQRLSVNRRVRFSNRLRIVQDVPAFRQIVTSDDWQDGDRLAVMVPREIEQMLESEQMNAASKRGLTMKEIHSFAGRFLLNNSSRLNFEVTAIRVRMQ
;
A
#
# COMPACT_ATOMS: atom_id res chain seq x y z
N MET A 1 -52.63 47.93 31.83
CA MET A 1 -51.95 46.70 31.38
C MET A 1 -51.07 46.19 32.52
N SER A 2 -51.30 44.95 32.98
CA SER A 2 -50.56 44.39 34.11
C SER A 2 -49.10 44.11 33.72
N ARG A 3 -48.15 44.28 34.65
CA ARG A 3 -46.72 43.98 34.44
C ARG A 3 -46.47 42.56 33.93
N SER A 4 -47.36 41.62 34.25
CA SER A 4 -47.38 40.25 33.72
C SER A 4 -47.60 40.20 32.20
N LEU A 5 -48.51 41.03 31.65
CA LEU A 5 -48.76 41.07 30.21
C LEU A 5 -47.54 41.56 29.43
N LEU A 6 -46.81 42.53 29.99
CA LEU A 6 -45.63 43.12 29.37
C LEU A 6 -44.45 42.14 29.39
N PHE A 7 -44.31 41.38 30.48
CA PHE A 7 -43.30 40.32 30.59
C PHE A 7 -43.57 39.16 29.62
N MET A 8 -44.83 38.74 29.47
CA MET A 8 -45.23 37.71 28.51
C MET A 8 -45.01 38.16 27.06
N ALA A 9 -45.27 39.43 26.75
CA ALA A 9 -45.01 39.99 25.42
C ALA A 9 -43.51 40.01 25.07
N LEU A 10 -42.63 40.30 26.04
CA LEU A 10 -41.18 40.28 25.84
C LEU A 10 -40.65 38.85 25.61
N ILE A 11 -41.16 37.87 26.37
CA ILE A 11 -40.81 36.45 26.15
C ILE A 11 -41.28 35.99 24.78
N ALA A 12 -42.52 36.31 24.39
CA ALA A 12 -43.05 35.95 23.08
C ALA A 12 -42.21 36.57 21.94
N SER A 13 -41.80 37.83 22.08
CA SER A 13 -40.92 38.50 21.11
C SER A 13 -39.54 37.84 21.03
N PHE A 14 -38.96 37.43 22.16
CA PHE A 14 -37.67 36.73 22.19
C PHE A 14 -37.75 35.37 21.51
N VAL A 15 -38.81 34.59 21.79
CA VAL A 15 -39.04 33.28 21.15
C VAL A 15 -39.21 33.44 19.64
N VAL A 16 -39.96 34.45 19.17
CA VAL A 16 -40.09 34.73 17.74
C VAL A 16 -38.76 35.11 17.10
N HIS A 17 -37.92 35.91 17.78
CA HIS A 17 -36.60 36.26 17.27
C HIS A 17 -35.67 35.04 17.20
N VAL A 18 -35.67 34.17 18.22
CA VAL A 18 -34.89 32.91 18.20
C VAL A 18 -35.36 32.01 17.06
N ILE A 19 -36.67 31.86 16.86
CA ILE A 19 -37.23 31.06 15.77
C ILE A 19 -36.84 31.64 14.39
N VAL A 20 -36.94 32.96 14.20
CA VAL A 20 -36.62 33.61 12.91
C VAL A 20 -35.12 33.59 12.61
N VAL A 21 -34.25 33.65 13.63
CA VAL A 21 -32.79 33.65 13.47
C VAL A 21 -32.20 32.23 13.40
N GLU A 22 -32.72 31.26 14.17
CA GLU A 22 -32.17 29.90 14.21
C GLU A 22 -32.74 28.95 13.15
N LEU A 23 -33.99 29.11 12.68
CA LEU A 23 -34.52 28.27 11.59
C LEU A 23 -33.74 28.36 10.27
N PRO A 24 -33.21 29.52 9.81
CA PRO A 24 -32.39 29.56 8.61
C PRO A 24 -30.96 29.02 8.82
N LEU A 25 -30.44 28.98 10.06
CA LEU A 25 -29.14 28.35 10.37
C LEU A 25 -29.24 26.82 10.40
N PHE A 26 -30.38 26.25 10.81
CA PHE A 26 -30.62 24.80 10.78
C PHE A 26 -30.98 24.24 9.39
N ARG A 27 -31.24 25.10 8.39
CA ARG A 27 -31.60 24.68 7.02
C ARG A 27 -30.41 24.30 6.12
N LYS A 28 -29.16 24.35 6.60
CA LYS A 28 -27.98 24.05 5.76
C LYS A 28 -27.23 22.75 6.08
N GLN A 29 -27.67 21.94 7.05
CA GLN A 29 -26.96 20.70 7.37
C GLN A 29 -27.89 19.59 7.88
N ASN A 30 -28.75 19.07 7.01
CA ASN A 30 -29.22 17.69 7.07
C ASN A 30 -29.97 17.35 5.78
N LYS A 31 -29.23 17.19 4.67
CA LYS A 31 -29.63 16.17 3.71
C LYS A 31 -29.24 14.86 4.39
N VAL A 32 -30.20 14.17 5.00
CA VAL A 32 -30.03 12.75 5.28
C VAL A 32 -29.69 12.14 3.92
N ASP A 33 -28.45 11.65 3.80
CA ASP A 33 -27.99 11.04 2.58
C ASP A 33 -28.91 9.86 2.29
N MET A 34 -29.57 9.88 1.14
CA MET A 34 -30.54 8.86 0.74
C MET A 34 -29.86 7.47 0.67
N GLN A 35 -28.52 7.44 0.54
CA GLN A 35 -27.72 6.22 0.67
C GLN A 35 -27.65 5.68 2.11
N GLN A 36 -27.59 6.55 3.13
CA GLN A 36 -27.63 6.10 4.53
C GLN A 36 -29.02 5.59 4.91
N LEU A 37 -30.09 6.20 4.37
CA LEU A 37 -31.45 5.69 4.57
C LEU A 37 -31.63 4.31 3.90
N ALA A 38 -31.07 4.11 2.70
CA ALA A 38 -31.07 2.81 2.03
C ALA A 38 -30.32 1.74 2.84
N ALA A 39 -29.17 2.09 3.43
CA ALA A 39 -28.40 1.18 4.28
C ALA A 39 -29.15 0.80 5.57
N VAL A 40 -29.88 1.72 6.18
CA VAL A 40 -30.71 1.44 7.37
C VAL A 40 -31.88 0.52 7.02
N VAL A 41 -32.48 0.68 5.83
CA VAL A 41 -33.56 -0.20 5.34
C VAL A 41 -33.04 -1.61 5.03
N GLU A 42 -31.85 -1.73 4.46
CA GLU A 42 -31.17 -3.01 4.23
C GLU A 42 -30.88 -3.73 5.56
N LEU A 43 -30.34 -3.03 6.55
CA LEU A 43 -30.09 -3.61 7.88
C LEU A 43 -31.39 -4.03 8.59
N ALA A 44 -32.46 -3.24 8.46
CA ALA A 44 -33.78 -3.60 9.01
C ALA A 44 -34.38 -4.85 8.35
N LYS A 45 -34.17 -5.05 7.04
CA LYS A 45 -34.56 -6.30 6.35
C LYS A 45 -33.80 -7.50 6.90
N ILE A 46 -32.49 -7.36 7.12
CA ILE A 46 -31.65 -8.43 7.66
C ILE A 46 -32.08 -8.77 9.09
N MET A 47 -32.32 -7.77 9.94
CA MET A 47 -32.79 -8.02 11.32
C MET A 47 -34.14 -8.75 11.34
N LYS A 48 -35.10 -8.34 10.49
CA LYS A 48 -36.40 -9.03 10.36
C LYS A 48 -36.26 -10.47 9.88
N GLN A 49 -35.24 -10.75 9.06
CA GLN A 49 -35.00 -12.09 8.53
C GLN A 49 -34.30 -13.01 9.52
N ILE A 50 -33.52 -12.47 10.45
CA ILE A 50 -32.93 -13.23 11.56
C ILE A 50 -34.00 -13.58 12.61
N GLU A 51 -34.94 -12.67 12.87
CA GLU A 51 -36.05 -12.89 13.81
C GLU A 51 -37.04 -13.97 13.32
N GLN A 52 -37.20 -14.17 12.00
CA GLN A 52 -38.05 -15.22 11.42
C GLN A 52 -37.47 -16.63 11.47
N VAL A 53 -36.21 -16.80 11.88
CA VAL A 53 -35.55 -18.13 11.94
C VAL A 53 -35.77 -18.81 13.31
N GLU A 54 -36.24 -18.09 14.33
CA GLU A 54 -36.35 -18.62 15.70
C GLU A 54 -37.75 -19.16 16.09
N GLU A 55 -38.76 -19.03 15.23
CA GLU A 55 -40.15 -19.49 15.51
C GLU A 55 -40.75 -20.36 14.39
N GLN A 56 -40.20 -21.56 14.14
CA GLN A 56 -41.01 -22.61 13.51
C GLN A 56 -41.35 -23.73 14.50
N PRO A 57 -42.65 -24.07 14.65
CA PRO A 57 -43.09 -25.19 15.49
C PRO A 57 -42.69 -26.52 14.83
N ILE A 58 -42.27 -27.48 15.66
CA ILE A 58 -42.03 -28.86 15.25
C ILE A 58 -43.38 -29.49 14.95
N GLU A 59 -43.79 -29.48 13.68
CA GLU A 59 -44.94 -30.25 13.18
C GLU A 59 -44.45 -31.60 12.64
N GLU A 60 -45.03 -32.65 13.20
CA GLU A 60 -44.79 -34.07 12.96
C GLU A 60 -44.92 -34.42 11.47
N GLN A 61 -43.80 -34.55 10.76
CA GLN A 61 -43.79 -35.07 9.38
C GLN A 61 -43.31 -36.52 9.37
N VAL A 62 -44.19 -37.36 8.82
CA VAL A 62 -44.03 -38.78 8.49
C VAL A 62 -42.66 -39.03 7.83
N PRO A 63 -41.90 -40.08 8.20
CA PRO A 63 -40.57 -40.30 7.64
C PRO A 63 -40.66 -40.63 6.14
N GLU A 64 -39.97 -39.85 5.31
CA GLU A 64 -39.61 -40.21 3.94
C GLU A 64 -38.73 -41.48 3.95
N PRO A 65 -38.80 -42.33 2.91
CA PRO A 65 -37.95 -43.51 2.81
C PRO A 65 -36.48 -43.10 2.73
N GLU A 66 -35.65 -43.79 3.53
CA GLU A 66 -34.21 -43.57 3.62
C GLU A 66 -33.53 -43.54 2.24
N PRO A 67 -32.63 -42.58 1.98
CA PRO A 67 -31.80 -42.62 0.79
C PRO A 67 -30.93 -43.88 0.81
N LYS A 68 -30.87 -44.58 -0.34
CA LYS A 68 -29.98 -45.72 -0.53
C LYS A 68 -28.54 -45.34 -0.13
N PRO A 69 -27.80 -46.23 0.55
CA PRO A 69 -26.42 -45.96 0.89
C PRO A 69 -25.61 -45.65 -0.38
N GLU A 70 -24.88 -44.54 -0.34
CA GLU A 70 -23.86 -44.20 -1.33
C GLU A 70 -22.83 -45.33 -1.40
N PRO A 71 -22.26 -45.61 -2.59
CA PRO A 71 -21.20 -46.61 -2.71
C PRO A 71 -20.04 -46.24 -1.79
N GLU A 72 -19.57 -47.22 -1.01
CA GLU A 72 -18.40 -47.06 -0.15
C GLU A 72 -17.22 -46.51 -0.95
N PRO A 73 -16.46 -45.56 -0.38
CA PRO A 73 -15.28 -45.03 -1.04
C PRO A 73 -14.32 -46.17 -1.36
N VAL A 74 -13.96 -46.27 -2.64
CA VAL A 74 -12.91 -47.16 -3.11
C VAL A 74 -11.66 -46.85 -2.31
N THR A 75 -11.13 -47.88 -1.63
CA THR A 75 -9.89 -47.80 -0.88
C THR A 75 -8.81 -47.24 -1.80
N GLU A 76 -8.24 -46.09 -1.46
CA GLU A 76 -7.02 -45.61 -2.12
C GLU A 76 -5.96 -46.72 -2.03
N PRO A 77 -5.20 -46.99 -3.09
CA PRO A 77 -4.07 -47.90 -3.00
C PRO A 77 -3.13 -47.40 -1.91
N GLU A 78 -2.70 -48.30 -1.03
CA GLU A 78 -1.66 -48.00 -0.03
C GLU A 78 -0.46 -47.38 -0.76
N PRO A 79 0.16 -46.33 -0.18
CA PRO A 79 1.37 -45.76 -0.75
C PRO A 79 2.44 -46.86 -0.85
N GLU A 80 3.03 -47.02 -2.03
CA GLU A 80 4.23 -47.84 -2.21
C GLU A 80 5.28 -47.41 -1.19
N PRO A 81 6.06 -48.35 -0.64
CA PRO A 81 7.09 -48.03 0.34
C PRO A 81 8.05 -46.97 -0.23
N GLU A 82 8.26 -45.90 0.54
CA GLU A 82 9.29 -44.91 0.22
C GLU A 82 10.63 -45.63 0.01
N PRO A 83 11.40 -45.26 -1.03
CA PRO A 83 12.74 -45.81 -1.22
C PRO A 83 13.58 -45.51 0.02
N GLU A 84 14.19 -46.56 0.59
CA GLU A 84 15.18 -46.40 1.66
C GLU A 84 16.23 -45.37 1.23
N PRO A 85 16.59 -44.41 2.10
CA PRO A 85 17.65 -43.46 1.79
C PRO A 85 18.94 -44.24 1.56
N MET A 86 19.46 -44.23 0.32
CA MET A 86 20.83 -44.61 0.08
C MET A 86 21.72 -43.69 0.92
N GLU A 87 22.51 -44.27 1.82
CA GLU A 87 23.60 -43.56 2.46
C GLU A 87 24.48 -42.94 1.37
N PRO A 88 24.74 -41.63 1.40
CA PRO A 88 25.67 -41.03 0.47
C PRO A 88 27.05 -41.66 0.72
N GLU A 89 27.63 -42.26 -0.33
CA GLU A 89 29.03 -42.63 -0.31
C GLU A 89 29.87 -41.39 0.08
N PRO A 90 30.90 -41.54 0.94
CA PRO A 90 31.73 -40.43 1.33
C PRO A 90 32.36 -39.79 0.10
N LEU A 91 32.11 -38.49 -0.07
CA LEU A 91 32.79 -37.66 -1.06
C LEU A 91 34.31 -37.84 -0.91
N PRO A 92 35.06 -37.98 -2.02
CA PRO A 92 36.51 -37.98 -1.95
C PRO A 92 36.99 -36.71 -1.26
N GLU A 93 37.90 -36.87 -0.30
CA GLU A 93 38.57 -35.75 0.37
C GLU A 93 39.14 -34.83 -0.72
N LEU A 94 38.63 -33.60 -0.76
CA LEU A 94 39.22 -32.55 -1.58
C LEU A 94 40.63 -32.33 -1.05
N GLU A 95 41.62 -32.55 -1.91
CA GLU A 95 43.01 -32.17 -1.67
C GLU A 95 43.05 -30.70 -1.18
N PRO A 96 43.93 -30.38 -0.22
CA PRO A 96 43.98 -29.03 0.34
C PRO A 96 44.19 -28.01 -0.77
N VAL A 97 43.24 -27.09 -0.87
CA VAL A 97 43.34 -25.91 -1.73
C VAL A 97 44.59 -25.16 -1.28
N ILE A 98 45.55 -25.05 -2.18
CA ILE A 98 46.75 -24.23 -1.99
C ILE A 98 46.29 -22.82 -1.65
N GLU A 99 46.63 -22.33 -0.45
CA GLU A 99 46.43 -20.94 -0.08
C GLU A 99 47.13 -20.07 -1.14
N PRO A 100 46.44 -19.09 -1.75
CA PRO A 100 47.11 -18.15 -2.62
C PRO A 100 48.19 -17.41 -1.82
N GLU A 101 49.40 -17.32 -2.38
CA GLU A 101 50.48 -16.53 -1.82
C GLU A 101 49.98 -15.11 -1.50
N PRO A 102 50.41 -14.50 -0.39
CA PRO A 102 50.00 -13.15 -0.03
C PRO A 102 50.40 -12.18 -1.15
N GLU A 103 49.43 -11.39 -1.62
CA GLU A 103 49.69 -10.26 -2.52
C GLU A 103 50.71 -9.31 -1.86
N PRO A 104 51.63 -8.71 -2.65
CA PRO A 104 52.62 -7.80 -2.12
C PRO A 104 51.95 -6.61 -1.42
N GLU A 105 52.49 -6.24 -0.26
CA GLU A 105 52.04 -5.08 0.50
C GLU A 105 52.03 -3.82 -0.38
N PRO A 106 50.97 -3.00 -0.34
CA PRO A 106 50.95 -1.73 -1.05
C PRO A 106 52.04 -0.81 -0.52
N GLU A 107 52.81 -0.22 -1.44
CA GLU A 107 53.79 0.81 -1.12
C GLU A 107 53.14 1.96 -0.31
N PRO A 108 53.87 2.58 0.63
CA PRO A 108 53.33 3.62 1.48
C PRO A 108 52.89 4.84 0.66
N VAL A 109 51.58 5.06 0.62
CA VAL A 109 50.97 6.29 0.10
C VAL A 109 51.42 7.44 0.99
N SER A 110 51.99 8.47 0.36
CA SER A 110 52.47 9.67 1.03
C SER A 110 51.39 10.34 1.90
N GLU A 111 51.84 10.85 3.04
CA GLU A 111 51.07 11.56 4.06
C GLU A 111 50.28 12.75 3.48
N PRO A 112 49.05 13.04 3.96
CA PRO A 112 48.22 14.09 3.38
C PRO A 112 48.69 15.49 3.79
N GLU A 113 48.83 16.38 2.81
CA GLU A 113 48.91 17.83 3.03
C GLU A 113 47.52 18.42 3.40
N PRO A 114 47.46 19.51 4.19
CA PRO A 114 46.27 19.96 4.91
C PRO A 114 45.17 20.60 4.03
N PRO A 115 43.93 20.71 4.54
CA PRO A 115 42.76 20.99 3.71
C PRO A 115 42.69 22.47 3.36
N ALA A 116 42.77 22.77 2.07
CA ALA A 116 42.39 24.07 1.53
C ALA A 116 41.41 23.87 0.39
N GLN A 117 40.21 24.42 0.60
CA GLN A 117 39.22 24.78 -0.42
C GLN A 117 38.33 23.62 -0.90
N MET A 118 37.37 23.28 -0.01
CA MET A 118 36.00 23.03 -0.45
C MET A 118 35.51 24.29 -1.16
N ASP A 119 35.41 24.26 -2.49
CA ASP A 119 34.36 24.92 -3.26
C ASP A 119 34.61 24.66 -4.74
N LYS A 120 33.57 24.18 -5.44
CA LYS A 120 33.52 23.84 -6.88
C LYS A 120 34.27 22.58 -7.29
N MET A 121 33.60 21.43 -7.18
CA MET A 121 33.56 20.42 -8.26
C MET A 121 32.73 19.23 -7.80
N PHE A 122 31.41 19.40 -7.76
CA PHE A 122 30.50 18.28 -8.01
C PHE A 122 29.25 18.87 -8.67
N GLU A 123 29.45 19.39 -9.87
CA GLU A 123 28.37 19.65 -10.81
C GLU A 123 28.45 18.56 -11.89
N THR A 124 27.31 17.88 -12.05
CA THR A 124 26.91 17.04 -13.18
C THR A 124 27.66 15.71 -13.38
N GLU A 125 27.21 14.67 -12.67
CA GLU A 125 26.79 13.47 -13.38
C GLU A 125 25.30 13.20 -13.08
N LYS A 126 24.54 13.38 -14.14
CA LYS A 126 23.10 13.51 -14.20
C LYS A 126 22.48 12.11 -14.29
N VAL A 127 22.28 11.45 -13.16
CA VAL A 127 21.26 10.39 -13.07
C VAL A 127 19.95 11.09 -12.74
N GLU A 128 19.25 11.56 -13.78
CA GLU A 128 17.88 12.04 -13.68
C GLU A 128 16.97 10.90 -13.19
N ALA A 129 16.82 10.78 -11.87
CA ALA A 129 15.55 10.35 -11.31
C ALA A 129 14.51 11.39 -11.75
N SER A 130 13.75 11.07 -12.79
CA SER A 130 12.68 11.87 -13.39
C SER A 130 11.92 12.66 -12.32
N GLU A 131 11.82 13.98 -12.49
CA GLU A 131 11.11 14.91 -11.60
C GLU A 131 9.60 14.59 -11.45
N LYS A 132 9.08 13.58 -12.17
CA LYS A 132 7.69 13.12 -12.14
C LYS A 132 7.45 11.92 -11.21
N GLN A 133 8.48 11.34 -10.59
CA GLN A 133 8.37 10.10 -9.81
C GLN A 133 8.38 10.38 -8.30
N GLY A 134 7.22 10.24 -7.64
CA GLY A 134 7.10 10.45 -6.20
C GLY A 134 5.75 10.00 -5.61
N ASP A 135 5.69 9.99 -4.27
CA ASP A 135 4.47 9.74 -3.49
C ASP A 135 3.39 10.79 -3.74
N PHE A 136 2.21 10.38 -4.18
CA PHE A 136 1.01 11.21 -4.10
C PHE A 136 0.14 10.69 -2.95
N GLY A 137 0.45 11.16 -1.74
CA GLY A 137 -0.47 11.10 -0.61
C GLY A 137 -1.47 12.24 -0.74
N SER A 138 -2.77 11.93 -0.59
CA SER A 138 -3.85 12.92 -0.54
C SER A 138 -3.48 14.09 0.36
N SER A 139 -3.49 15.30 -0.20
CA SER A 139 -3.14 16.53 0.48
C SER A 139 -4.07 16.80 1.65
N GLY A 140 -3.56 16.60 2.86
CA GLY A 140 -4.13 17.10 4.11
C GLY A 140 -3.07 17.92 4.84
N GLU A 141 -3.22 19.25 4.78
CA GLU A 141 -2.64 20.27 5.66
C GLU A 141 -1.16 20.18 6.09
N GLY A 142 -0.34 21.08 5.54
CA GLY A 142 0.67 21.82 6.31
C GLY A 142 2.01 21.14 6.64
N LYS A 143 2.12 19.81 6.63
CA LYS A 143 3.42 19.10 6.72
C LYS A 143 3.74 18.47 5.37
N ARG A 144 4.58 19.12 4.56
CA ARG A 144 5.16 18.47 3.38
C ARG A 144 6.12 17.39 3.88
N ASN A 145 5.65 16.15 3.95
CA ASN A 145 6.53 15.01 4.11
C ASN A 145 7.54 15.00 2.95
N PRO A 146 8.80 14.61 3.20
CA PRO A 146 9.77 14.41 2.14
C PRO A 146 9.24 13.47 1.07
N GLU A 147 9.52 13.80 -0.19
CA GLU A 147 9.20 12.91 -1.31
C GLU A 147 10.12 11.69 -1.28
N LEU A 148 9.58 10.48 -1.45
CA LEU A 148 10.39 9.28 -1.61
C LEU A 148 10.45 8.86 -3.09
N ARG A 149 11.65 8.90 -3.67
CA ARG A 149 11.94 8.40 -5.02
C ARG A 149 12.55 7.01 -4.93
N ILE A 150 11.95 6.06 -5.65
CA ILE A 150 12.36 4.65 -5.62
C ILE A 150 12.95 4.27 -6.97
N ALA A 151 14.20 3.83 -6.96
CA ALA A 151 14.83 3.18 -8.09
C ALA A 151 14.32 1.72 -8.17
N TRP A 152 13.45 1.46 -9.14
CA TRP A 152 12.85 0.14 -9.36
C TRP A 152 13.77 -0.85 -10.08
N GLY A 153 14.89 -0.37 -10.63
CA GLY A 153 15.85 -1.18 -11.37
C GLY A 153 15.37 -1.53 -12.79
N ASN A 154 15.88 -2.64 -13.32
CA ASN A 154 15.46 -3.17 -14.63
C ASN A 154 14.07 -3.83 -14.53
N GLU A 155 13.54 -4.30 -15.67
CA GLU A 155 12.21 -4.90 -15.75
C GLU A 155 12.02 -6.10 -14.81
N ALA A 156 12.97 -7.03 -14.81
CA ALA A 156 12.92 -8.22 -13.95
C ALA A 156 12.97 -7.84 -12.46
N THR A 157 13.86 -6.91 -12.08
CA THR A 157 13.98 -6.41 -10.71
C THR A 157 12.67 -5.76 -10.25
N ALA A 158 12.08 -4.86 -11.06
CA ALA A 158 10.84 -4.17 -10.71
C ALA A 158 9.67 -5.15 -10.52
N LEU A 159 9.53 -6.13 -11.42
CA LEU A 159 8.50 -7.17 -11.30
C LEU A 159 8.68 -8.02 -10.04
N ASN A 160 9.92 -8.42 -9.74
CA ASN A 160 10.24 -9.18 -8.53
C ASN A 160 9.95 -8.37 -7.26
N ILE A 161 10.26 -7.07 -7.23
CA ILE A 161 9.91 -6.19 -6.12
C ILE A 161 8.39 -6.16 -5.92
N ILE A 162 7.60 -5.90 -6.97
CA ILE A 162 6.13 -5.86 -6.87
C ILE A 162 5.58 -7.19 -6.34
N LYS A 163 6.07 -8.32 -6.87
CA LYS A 163 5.62 -9.66 -6.50
C LYS A 163 6.00 -9.99 -5.05
N SER A 164 7.27 -9.89 -4.69
CA SER A 164 7.77 -10.23 -3.35
C SER A 164 7.23 -9.31 -2.26
N GLY A 165 6.97 -8.04 -2.62
CA GLY A 165 6.40 -7.06 -1.69
C GLY A 165 4.88 -7.10 -1.60
N GLY A 166 4.20 -8.02 -2.32
CA GLY A 166 2.74 -8.08 -2.33
C GLY A 166 2.07 -6.80 -2.83
N MET A 167 2.79 -5.98 -3.59
CA MET A 167 2.32 -4.68 -4.08
C MET A 167 1.37 -4.88 -5.27
N ARG A 168 0.44 -3.94 -5.48
CA ARG A 168 -0.52 -4.00 -6.58
C ARG A 168 -0.38 -2.83 -7.53
N LEU A 169 -0.29 -3.13 -8.81
CA LEU A 169 -0.31 -2.13 -9.89
C LEU A 169 -1.76 -1.77 -10.19
N VAL A 170 -2.08 -0.48 -10.16
CA VAL A 170 -3.44 0.03 -10.30
C VAL A 170 -3.46 1.30 -11.13
N VAL A 171 -4.62 1.64 -11.68
CA VAL A 171 -4.85 2.96 -12.28
C VAL A 171 -5.45 3.89 -11.24
N TYR A 172 -4.88 5.08 -11.16
CA TYR A 172 -5.38 6.16 -10.33
C TYR A 172 -5.91 7.30 -11.20
N SER A 173 -7.20 7.61 -11.05
CA SER A 173 -7.92 8.65 -11.82
C SER A 173 -8.29 9.87 -10.97
N GLY A 174 -7.55 10.15 -9.90
CA GLY A 174 -7.90 11.20 -8.93
C GLY A 174 -8.84 10.73 -7.81
N ALA A 175 -9.22 11.66 -6.92
CA ALA A 175 -10.02 11.37 -5.72
C ALA A 175 -11.49 10.98 -6.00
N ALA A 176 -11.97 11.18 -7.23
CA ALA A 176 -13.37 10.99 -7.59
C ALA A 176 -13.75 9.55 -7.91
N ARG A 177 -12.77 8.65 -8.16
CA ARG A 177 -13.05 7.29 -8.60
C ARG A 177 -12.48 6.24 -7.66
N PRO A 178 -13.28 5.23 -7.28
CA PRO A 178 -12.73 4.08 -6.59
C PRO A 178 -11.74 3.39 -7.51
N ILE A 179 -10.64 2.94 -6.91
CA ILE A 179 -9.79 2.00 -7.61
C ILE A 179 -10.54 0.67 -7.52
N ASP A 180 -10.83 0.02 -8.65
CA ASP A 180 -11.57 -1.26 -8.70
C ASP A 180 -10.80 -2.39 -9.39
N TYR A 181 -9.76 -2.04 -10.14
CA TYR A 181 -8.98 -2.97 -10.94
C TYR A 181 -7.49 -2.93 -10.57
N GLU A 182 -6.79 -4.00 -10.90
CA GLU A 182 -5.35 -4.12 -10.86
C GLU A 182 -4.81 -4.72 -12.16
N TYR A 183 -3.53 -4.49 -12.41
CA TYR A 183 -2.79 -5.12 -13.48
C TYR A 183 -1.87 -6.19 -12.93
N VAL A 184 -1.99 -7.39 -13.48
CA VAL A 184 -1.14 -8.53 -13.13
C VAL A 184 -0.37 -8.99 -14.36
N ASN A 185 0.90 -9.33 -14.16
CA ASN A 185 1.70 -9.97 -15.20
C ASN A 185 1.59 -11.48 -15.05
N ARG A 186 1.08 -12.16 -16.09
CA ARG A 186 1.03 -13.63 -16.17
C ARG A 186 1.83 -14.05 -17.39
N ASN A 187 2.93 -14.78 -17.18
CA ASN A 187 3.80 -15.29 -18.25
C ASN A 187 4.26 -14.20 -19.25
N GLY A 188 4.63 -13.02 -18.74
CA GLY A 188 5.06 -11.88 -19.57
C GLY A 188 3.92 -11.06 -20.16
N GLN A 189 2.66 -11.44 -19.95
CA GLN A 189 1.49 -10.72 -20.47
C GLN A 189 0.76 -9.97 -19.35
N TRP A 190 0.54 -8.67 -19.57
CA TRP A 190 -0.24 -7.83 -18.67
C TRP A 190 -1.74 -8.07 -18.86
N ARG A 191 -2.47 -8.26 -17.75
CA ARG A 191 -3.93 -8.42 -17.76
C ARG A 191 -4.56 -7.55 -16.68
N LYS A 192 -5.64 -6.87 -17.03
CA LYS A 192 -6.51 -6.14 -16.11
C LYS A 192 -7.45 -7.13 -15.44
N GLN A 193 -7.52 -7.11 -14.11
CA GLN A 193 -8.45 -7.94 -13.34
C GLN A 193 -9.08 -7.13 -12.20
N ARG A 194 -10.22 -7.57 -11.68
CA ARG A 194 -10.87 -6.92 -10.53
C ARG A 194 -9.98 -7.08 -9.31
N LEU A 195 -9.76 -5.99 -8.57
CA LEU A 195 -9.04 -6.08 -7.30
C LEU A 195 -9.92 -6.84 -6.29
N SER A 196 -9.47 -8.02 -5.89
CA SER A 196 -10.19 -8.90 -4.97
C SER A 196 -9.93 -8.61 -3.49
N VAL A 197 -9.03 -7.68 -3.17
CA VAL A 197 -8.56 -7.44 -1.80
C VAL A 197 -9.22 -6.20 -1.19
N ASN A 198 -9.64 -6.30 0.08
CA ASN A 198 -10.12 -5.14 0.83
C ASN A 198 -8.97 -4.14 1.08
N ARG A 199 -8.89 -3.11 0.23
CA ARG A 199 -7.80 -2.12 0.20
C ARG A 199 -7.54 -1.50 1.57
N ARG A 200 -8.61 -1.13 2.29
CA ARG A 200 -8.54 -0.33 3.51
C ARG A 200 -7.77 -1.01 4.63
N VAL A 201 -7.72 -2.34 4.64
CA VAL A 201 -7.09 -3.12 5.71
C VAL A 201 -5.63 -3.41 5.38
N ARG A 202 -5.32 -3.83 4.15
CA ARG A 202 -3.99 -4.36 3.80
C ARG A 202 -3.02 -3.31 3.26
N PHE A 203 -3.51 -2.26 2.61
CA PHE A 203 -2.65 -1.31 1.90
C PHE A 203 -2.61 0.05 2.60
N SER A 204 -1.51 0.75 2.37
CA SER A 204 -1.40 2.17 2.70
C SER A 204 -2.32 2.99 1.79
N ASN A 205 -2.77 4.14 2.28
CA ASN A 205 -3.49 5.13 1.48
C ASN A 205 -2.55 5.94 0.55
N ARG A 206 -1.24 5.70 0.63
CA ARG A 206 -0.23 6.32 -0.22
C ARG A 206 -0.12 5.54 -1.53
N LEU A 207 -0.29 6.25 -2.64
CA LEU A 207 -0.09 5.71 -3.98
C LEU A 207 1.21 6.26 -4.54
N ARG A 208 1.99 5.36 -5.14
CA ARG A 208 3.28 5.71 -5.77
C ARG A 208 3.12 5.67 -7.27
N ILE A 209 3.31 6.80 -7.94
CA ILE A 209 3.20 6.85 -9.40
C ILE A 209 4.41 6.16 -10.03
N VAL A 210 4.15 5.22 -10.94
CA VAL A 210 5.19 4.39 -11.58
C VAL A 210 5.05 4.36 -13.11
N GLN A 211 4.30 5.30 -13.67
CA GLN A 211 4.03 5.38 -15.12
C GLN A 211 5.32 5.40 -15.98
N ASP A 212 6.38 6.04 -15.47
CA ASP A 212 7.65 6.18 -16.21
C ASP A 212 8.62 4.99 -16.01
N VAL A 213 8.30 4.06 -15.10
CA VAL A 213 9.15 2.89 -14.82
C VAL A 213 9.15 1.96 -16.04
N PRO A 214 10.32 1.66 -16.64
CA PRO A 214 10.40 0.89 -17.90
C PRO A 214 9.60 -0.42 -17.87
N ALA A 215 9.64 -1.13 -16.75
CA ALA A 215 8.95 -2.40 -16.52
C ALA A 215 7.43 -2.35 -16.72
N PHE A 216 6.82 -1.17 -16.58
CA PHE A 216 5.37 -1.02 -16.55
C PHE A 216 4.82 -0.17 -17.70
N ARG A 217 5.68 0.30 -18.63
CA ARG A 217 5.26 1.16 -19.75
C ARG A 217 4.22 0.49 -20.65
N GLN A 218 4.33 -0.82 -20.85
CA GLN A 218 3.38 -1.60 -21.67
C GLN A 218 1.95 -1.62 -21.10
N ILE A 219 1.77 -1.30 -19.81
CA ILE A 219 0.44 -1.22 -19.19
C ILE A 219 -0.31 0.03 -19.65
N VAL A 220 0.44 1.11 -19.88
CA VAL A 220 -0.08 2.46 -20.18
C VAL A 220 -0.55 2.58 -21.62
N THR A 221 -0.24 1.60 -22.48
CA THR A 221 -0.61 1.59 -23.91
C THR A 221 -1.95 0.93 -24.20
N SER A 222 -2.72 0.52 -23.19
CA SER A 222 -4.04 -0.09 -23.39
C SER A 222 -5.13 0.96 -23.64
N ASP A 223 -6.05 0.71 -24.57
CA ASP A 223 -7.11 1.64 -25.02
C ASP A 223 -8.14 2.06 -23.94
N ASP A 224 -8.05 1.49 -22.73
CA ASP A 224 -9.00 1.70 -21.63
C ASP A 224 -8.72 2.94 -20.76
N TRP A 225 -7.65 3.68 -21.03
CA TRP A 225 -7.18 4.77 -20.17
C TRP A 225 -7.86 6.09 -20.54
N GLN A 226 -8.24 6.87 -19.52
CA GLN A 226 -8.80 8.20 -19.70
C GLN A 226 -7.76 9.29 -19.46
N ASP A 227 -8.04 10.49 -19.96
CA ASP A 227 -7.21 11.67 -19.70
C ASP A 227 -7.05 11.92 -18.19
N GLY A 228 -5.80 11.98 -17.75
CA GLY A 228 -5.43 12.17 -16.34
C GLY A 228 -5.24 10.88 -15.55
N ASP A 229 -5.51 9.70 -16.13
CA ASP A 229 -5.17 8.42 -15.50
C ASP A 229 -3.67 8.26 -15.34
N ARG A 230 -3.25 7.75 -14.17
CA ARG A 230 -1.85 7.48 -13.87
C ARG A 230 -1.66 6.06 -13.38
N LEU A 231 -0.58 5.42 -13.82
CA LEU A 231 -0.18 4.14 -13.27
C LEU A 231 0.40 4.35 -11.88
N ALA A 232 -0.13 3.63 -10.90
CA ALA A 232 0.31 3.69 -9.53
C ALA A 232 0.53 2.30 -8.93
N VAL A 233 1.32 2.26 -7.86
CA VAL A 233 1.50 1.10 -7.01
C VAL A 233 0.84 1.36 -5.67
N MET A 234 -0.01 0.42 -5.26
CA MET A 234 -0.47 0.27 -3.89
C MET A 234 0.56 -0.54 -3.10
N VAL A 235 1.00 0.02 -1.98
CA VAL A 235 2.02 -0.56 -1.12
C VAL A 235 1.37 -1.13 0.13
N PRO A 236 1.64 -2.39 0.52
CA PRO A 236 1.17 -2.94 1.79
C PRO A 236 1.66 -2.12 2.98
N ARG A 237 0.88 -2.10 4.07
CA ARG A 237 1.20 -1.26 5.23
C ARG A 237 2.55 -1.62 5.86
N GLU A 238 2.88 -2.90 5.87
CA GLU A 238 4.14 -3.42 6.44
C GLU A 238 5.34 -2.92 5.63
N ILE A 239 5.21 -2.89 4.30
CA ILE A 239 6.24 -2.34 3.41
C ILE A 239 6.35 -0.83 3.59
N GLU A 240 5.23 -0.11 3.70
CA GLU A 240 5.25 1.34 3.92
C GLU A 240 5.91 1.70 5.27
N GLN A 241 5.64 0.94 6.33
CA GLN A 241 6.30 1.11 7.64
C GLN A 241 7.82 0.88 7.54
N MET A 242 8.25 -0.13 6.79
CA MET A 242 9.68 -0.35 6.51
C MET A 242 10.29 0.86 5.78
N LEU A 243 9.63 1.38 4.73
CA LEU A 243 10.12 2.56 4.01
C LEU A 243 10.23 3.79 4.92
N GLU A 244 9.26 4.01 5.80
CA GLU A 244 9.27 5.12 6.77
C GLU A 244 10.39 4.96 7.80
N SER A 245 10.59 3.75 8.33
CA SER A 245 11.67 3.43 9.25
C SER A 245 13.05 3.72 8.64
N GLU A 246 13.29 3.28 7.40
CA GLU A 246 14.57 3.51 6.72
C GLU A 246 14.82 5.00 6.43
N GLN A 247 13.78 5.76 6.07
CA GLN A 247 13.90 7.21 5.93
C GLN A 247 14.26 7.90 7.25
N MET A 248 13.63 7.51 8.36
CA MET A 248 13.95 8.06 9.69
C MET A 248 15.38 7.70 10.12
N ASN A 249 15.79 6.45 9.92
CA ASN A 249 17.14 5.99 10.24
C ASN A 249 18.20 6.74 9.41
N ALA A 250 17.97 6.91 8.11
CA ALA A 250 18.89 7.63 7.24
C ALA A 250 18.98 9.13 7.57
N ALA A 251 17.86 9.76 7.94
CA ALA A 251 17.83 11.14 8.41
C ALA A 251 18.61 11.31 9.73
N SER A 252 18.34 10.44 10.70
CA SER A 252 18.99 10.44 12.03
C SER A 252 20.51 10.28 11.93
N LYS A 253 20.99 9.36 11.08
CA LYS A 253 22.42 9.16 10.82
C LYS A 253 23.13 10.41 10.29
N ARG A 254 22.40 11.33 9.63
CA ARG A 254 22.93 12.61 9.14
C ARG A 254 22.61 13.80 10.05
N GLY A 255 22.00 13.56 11.21
CA GLY A 255 21.56 14.64 12.12
C GLY A 255 20.48 15.55 11.53
N LEU A 256 19.73 15.07 10.53
CA LEU A 256 18.70 15.84 9.83
C LEU A 256 17.31 15.53 10.37
N THR A 257 16.46 16.55 10.45
CA THR A 257 15.02 16.38 10.69
C THR A 257 14.25 16.24 9.38
N MET A 258 13.07 15.60 9.43
CA MET A 258 12.19 15.49 8.25
C MET A 258 11.74 16.84 7.68
N LYS A 259 11.83 17.92 8.46
CA LYS A 259 11.53 19.30 8.01
C LYS A 259 12.67 19.90 7.19
N GLU A 260 13.89 19.41 7.32
CA GLU A 260 15.02 19.86 6.51
C GLU A 260 15.11 19.10 5.19
N ILE A 261 14.53 17.91 5.12
CA ILE A 261 14.66 17.05 3.95
C ILE A 261 13.60 17.40 2.89
N HIS A 262 14.05 17.64 1.67
CA HIS A 262 13.20 17.81 0.50
C HIS A 262 12.74 16.44 -0.02
N SER A 263 13.68 15.53 -0.25
CA SER A 263 13.39 14.21 -0.81
C SER A 263 14.43 13.17 -0.42
N PHE A 264 14.00 11.92 -0.35
CA PHE A 264 14.83 10.73 -0.30
C PHE A 264 14.89 10.08 -1.68
N ALA A 265 16.02 9.46 -1.99
CA ALA A 265 16.12 8.45 -3.04
C ALA A 265 16.58 7.14 -2.41
N GLY A 266 16.05 6.02 -2.90
CA GLY A 266 16.45 4.71 -2.42
C GLY A 266 16.05 3.59 -3.38
N ARG A 267 16.41 2.37 -3.00
CA ARG A 267 16.16 1.16 -3.80
C ARG A 267 15.75 0.00 -2.90
N PHE A 268 14.97 -0.91 -3.46
CA PHE A 268 14.70 -2.17 -2.81
C PHE A 268 15.85 -3.15 -3.03
N LEU A 269 16.10 -3.97 -2.02
CA LEU A 269 17.05 -5.07 -2.04
C LEU A 269 16.26 -6.36 -1.81
N LEU A 270 16.41 -7.35 -2.68
CA LEU A 270 15.89 -8.70 -2.44
C LEU A 270 17.00 -9.54 -1.82
N ASN A 271 16.72 -10.15 -0.67
CA ASN A 271 17.61 -11.17 -0.11
C ASN A 271 17.27 -12.57 -0.64
N ASN A 272 18.12 -13.55 -0.32
CA ASN A 272 17.97 -14.94 -0.77
C ASN A 272 16.62 -15.58 -0.35
N SER A 273 15.98 -15.08 0.71
CA SER A 273 14.66 -15.53 1.16
C SER A 273 13.49 -14.81 0.49
N SER A 274 13.75 -14.03 -0.57
CA SER A 274 12.75 -13.16 -1.22
C SER A 274 12.11 -12.12 -0.30
N ARG A 275 12.70 -11.85 0.87
CA ARG A 275 12.27 -10.73 1.71
C ARG A 275 12.83 -9.44 1.12
N LEU A 276 11.98 -8.43 1.05
CA LEU A 276 12.37 -7.10 0.63
C LEU A 276 12.94 -6.33 1.81
N ASN A 277 14.09 -5.72 1.57
CA ASN A 277 14.63 -4.63 2.36
C ASN A 277 14.64 -3.36 1.51
N PHE A 278 14.84 -2.21 2.15
CA PHE A 278 14.99 -0.94 1.45
C PHE A 278 16.25 -0.23 1.94
N GLU A 279 16.93 0.44 1.02
CA GLU A 279 18.13 1.23 1.30
C GLU A 279 17.91 2.65 0.78
N VAL A 280 18.10 3.64 1.65
CA VAL A 280 18.17 5.05 1.26
C VAL A 280 19.56 5.33 0.71
N THR A 281 19.64 5.70 -0.56
CA THR A 281 20.90 5.96 -1.28
C THR A 281 21.27 7.44 -1.32
N ALA A 282 20.27 8.34 -1.27
CA ALA A 282 20.52 9.78 -1.25
C ALA A 282 19.45 10.54 -0.46
N ILE A 283 19.86 11.69 0.10
CA ILE A 283 18.99 12.64 0.79
C ILE A 283 19.25 14.01 0.18
N ARG A 284 18.21 14.67 -0.30
CA ARG A 284 18.24 16.06 -0.76
C ARG A 284 17.63 16.95 0.30
N VAL A 285 18.38 17.94 0.77
CA VAL A 285 17.94 18.91 1.78
C VAL A 285 17.23 20.07 1.08
N ARG A 286 16.27 20.71 1.76
CA ARG A 286 15.63 21.95 1.31
C ARG A 286 16.67 23.07 1.36
N MET A 287 16.82 23.82 0.28
CA MET A 287 17.62 25.07 0.32
C MET A 287 16.91 26.04 1.27
N GLN A 288 17.67 26.60 2.21
CA GLN A 288 17.19 27.63 3.13
C GLN A 288 17.19 29.00 2.47
#